data_AF-A0A4S9SUF4-F1
#
_entry.id   AF-A0A4S9SUF4-F1
#
_cell.length_a   1.000
_cell.length_b   1.000
_cell.length_c   1.000
_cell.angle_alpha   90.00
_cell.angle_beta   90.00
_cell.angle_gamma   90.00
#
_symmetry.space_group_name_H-M   'P 1'
#
loop_
_entity.id
_entity.type
_entity.pdbx_description
1 polymer ?
#
loop_
_entity_poly.entity_id
_entity_poly.type
_entity_poly.pdbx_seq_one_letter_code
_entity_poly.pdbx_strand_id
1 'polypeptide(L)'
;MDDWQDAAFSSRHMHNRVNRNGGRGGGKSKRNTFDVRKTFGSYECKCPAWHRINSESGSSDQHAVLELYRLTDNGQGVVGELSLPGVFQAAVILAASRKSLQGILSELEPVKPTEEDEKATESTNNTDGIAGSEQDEDSDEEEEPEPDRFETFEKNSFREPKFWLQWNGILSPTSGEPEKAESGLGYIIFPSNDCKKFKGTLNCASLEWKDVALSGHKIAPRSESDIPVAWGPDGVSV
;
A
#
# COMPACT_ATOMS: atom_id res chain seq x y z
N MET A 1 14.95 -40.56 60.28
CA MET A 1 15.87 -39.67 59.54
C MET A 1 15.71 -40.02 58.07
N ASP A 2 14.86 -39.27 57.37
CA ASP A 2 14.99 -38.88 55.95
C ASP A 2 13.74 -38.10 55.49
N ASP A 3 13.48 -36.97 56.17
CA ASP A 3 12.40 -36.00 55.85
C ASP A 3 12.69 -35.14 54.59
N TRP A 4 13.50 -35.66 53.66
CA TRP A 4 13.74 -35.03 52.35
C TRP A 4 13.03 -35.74 51.19
N GLN A 5 12.58 -36.98 51.38
CA GLN A 5 11.82 -37.72 50.35
C GLN A 5 10.34 -37.29 50.28
N ASP A 6 9.69 -37.03 51.42
CA ASP A 6 8.27 -36.63 51.45
C ASP A 6 8.03 -35.19 50.95
N ALA A 7 9.04 -34.32 51.01
CA ALA A 7 8.98 -32.97 50.45
C ALA A 7 9.10 -32.94 48.91
N ALA A 8 9.67 -33.98 48.29
CA ALA A 8 9.92 -34.02 46.84
C ALA A 8 8.69 -34.41 46.02
N PHE A 9 7.70 -35.10 46.62
CA PHE A 9 6.51 -35.58 45.90
C PHE A 9 5.22 -34.78 46.16
N SER A 10 5.25 -33.81 47.08
CA SER A 10 4.06 -33.03 47.49
C SER A 10 3.76 -31.79 46.59
N SER A 11 4.69 -31.33 45.75
CA SER A 11 4.54 -30.07 45.01
C SER A 11 3.90 -30.17 43.61
N ARG A 12 3.05 -31.17 43.36
CA ARG A 12 2.23 -31.20 42.13
C ARG A 12 0.79 -30.83 42.42
N HIS A 13 0.56 -29.52 42.36
CA HIS A 13 -0.77 -28.92 42.30
C HIS A 13 -1.50 -29.46 41.04
N MET A 14 -2.38 -30.45 41.23
CA MET A 14 -3.25 -30.97 40.19
C MET A 14 -4.39 -29.97 39.95
N HIS A 15 -4.29 -29.19 38.87
CA HIS A 15 -5.48 -28.53 38.31
C HIS A 15 -6.22 -29.53 37.42
N ASN A 16 -7.43 -29.85 37.87
CA ASN A 16 -8.42 -30.70 37.25
C ASN A 16 -8.72 -30.25 35.81
N ARG A 17 -8.35 -31.04 34.80
CA ARG A 17 -8.83 -30.90 33.41
C ARG A 17 -9.53 -32.17 32.97
N VAL A 18 -10.78 -32.29 33.43
CA VAL A 18 -11.80 -33.05 32.73
C VAL A 18 -12.28 -32.19 31.57
N ASN A 19 -11.81 -32.51 30.36
CA ASN A 19 -12.66 -32.70 29.19
C ASN A 19 -11.81 -33.24 28.03
N ARG A 20 -11.89 -34.57 27.87
CA ARG A 20 -11.63 -35.23 26.60
C ARG A 20 -12.80 -34.92 25.68
N ASN A 21 -12.56 -34.17 24.61
CA ASN A 21 -13.05 -34.56 23.29
C ASN A 21 -11.95 -34.28 22.28
N GLY A 22 -11.55 -35.34 21.58
CA GLY A 22 -10.43 -35.35 20.66
C GLY A 22 -10.65 -34.45 19.46
N GLY A 23 -9.66 -33.60 19.19
CA GLY A 23 -9.50 -32.85 17.95
C GLY A 23 -8.02 -32.61 17.77
N ARG A 24 -7.43 -33.32 16.81
CA ARG A 24 -6.01 -33.29 16.46
C ARG A 24 -5.55 -31.87 16.11
N GLY A 25 -4.30 -31.58 16.46
CA GLY A 25 -3.52 -30.51 15.84
C GLY A 25 -3.54 -29.22 16.63
N GLY A 26 -2.58 -29.07 17.54
CA GLY A 26 -2.19 -27.76 18.03
C GLY A 26 -1.85 -26.88 16.84
N GLY A 27 -2.76 -25.97 16.50
CA GLY A 27 -2.52 -24.92 15.53
C GLY A 27 -1.32 -24.14 16.03
N LYS A 28 -0.17 -24.34 15.38
CA LYS A 28 0.89 -23.34 15.34
C LYS A 28 0.18 -22.00 15.19
N SER A 29 0.31 -21.13 16.18
CA SER A 29 0.03 -19.71 15.99
C SER A 29 0.69 -19.35 14.65
N LYS A 30 -0.12 -19.13 13.61
CA LYS A 30 0.34 -18.64 12.31
C LYS A 30 1.10 -17.38 12.68
N ARG A 31 2.43 -17.45 12.69
CA ARG A 31 3.26 -16.25 12.72
C ARG A 31 2.67 -15.35 11.66
N ASN A 32 2.41 -14.13 12.10
CA ASN A 32 1.52 -13.14 11.54
C ASN A 32 1.95 -12.74 10.11
N THR A 33 1.83 -13.62 9.11
CA THR A 33 2.16 -13.30 7.72
C THR A 33 1.36 -12.06 7.33
N PHE A 34 2.04 -11.11 6.70
CA PHE A 34 1.39 -9.90 6.23
C PHE A 34 0.35 -10.29 5.18
N ASP A 35 -0.82 -9.69 5.31
CA ASP A 35 -1.91 -9.86 4.35
C ASP A 35 -2.35 -8.45 3.96
N VAL A 36 -2.15 -8.10 2.69
CA VAL A 36 -2.44 -6.76 2.16
C VAL A 36 -3.92 -6.40 2.32
N ARG A 37 -4.83 -7.38 2.36
CA ARG A 37 -6.27 -7.13 2.57
C ARG A 37 -6.55 -6.57 3.96
N LYS A 38 -5.67 -6.83 4.93
CA LYS A 38 -5.76 -6.18 6.25
C LYS A 38 -5.52 -4.69 6.18
N THR A 39 -5.01 -4.13 5.08
CA THR A 39 -4.91 -2.68 4.91
C THR A 39 -6.27 -2.03 4.64
N PHE A 40 -7.25 -2.75 4.11
CA PHE A 40 -8.55 -2.17 3.74
C PHE A 40 -9.33 -1.65 4.94
N GLY A 41 -10.06 -0.55 4.72
CA GLY A 41 -10.81 0.15 5.75
C GLY A 41 -10.56 1.64 5.77
N SER A 42 -11.22 2.29 6.73
CA SER A 42 -11.15 3.72 6.95
C SER A 42 -10.20 4.02 8.10
N TYR A 43 -9.35 5.02 7.92
CA TYR A 43 -8.37 5.48 8.88
C TYR A 43 -8.60 6.94 9.18
N GLU A 44 -8.68 7.29 10.45
CA GLU A 44 -8.60 8.68 10.86
C GLU A 44 -7.12 9.11 10.90
N CYS A 45 -6.83 10.18 10.20
CA CYS A 45 -5.48 10.68 9.96
C CYS A 45 -5.15 11.91 10.81
N LYS A 46 -3.87 12.05 11.13
CA LYS A 46 -3.25 13.24 11.71
C LYS A 46 -2.17 13.73 10.76
N CYS A 47 -2.34 14.95 10.28
CA CYS A 47 -1.38 15.67 9.47
C CYS A 47 -1.16 17.05 10.10
N PRO A 48 -0.03 17.29 10.80
CA PRO A 48 0.21 18.56 11.49
C PRO A 48 0.22 19.78 10.55
N ALA A 49 0.67 19.62 9.30
CA ALA A 49 0.65 20.73 8.34
C ALA A 49 -0.78 21.09 7.94
N TRP A 50 -1.63 20.09 7.67
CA TRP A 50 -3.05 20.30 7.42
C TRP A 50 -3.76 20.95 8.62
N HIS A 51 -3.51 20.48 9.85
CA HIS A 51 -4.12 21.04 11.04
C HIS A 51 -3.84 22.54 11.21
N ARG A 52 -2.66 23.03 10.79
CA ARG A 52 -2.33 24.46 10.82
C ARG A 52 -3.24 25.25 9.88
N ILE A 53 -3.36 24.81 8.62
CA ILE A 53 -4.25 25.43 7.62
C ILE A 53 -5.71 25.38 8.08
N ASN A 54 -6.15 24.23 8.59
CA ASN A 54 -7.54 24.05 9.01
C ASN A 54 -7.90 24.90 10.25
N SER A 55 -6.96 25.08 11.18
CA SER A 55 -7.17 25.92 12.38
C SER A 55 -7.32 27.40 12.02
N GLU A 56 -6.60 27.88 11.01
CA GLU A 56 -6.74 29.25 10.49
C GLU A 56 -8.11 29.46 9.82
N SER A 57 -8.67 28.39 9.26
CA SER A 57 -9.97 28.38 8.56
C SER A 57 -11.17 28.34 9.52
N GLY A 58 -10.97 28.13 10.83
CA GLY A 58 -12.04 28.10 11.84
C GLY A 58 -12.93 26.84 11.83
N SER A 59 -12.57 25.80 11.06
CA SER A 59 -13.34 24.55 10.94
C SER A 59 -12.80 23.47 11.89
N SER A 60 -13.26 23.45 13.15
CA SER A 60 -12.66 22.57 14.18
C SER A 60 -13.18 21.13 14.20
N ASP A 61 -14.26 20.82 13.48
CA ASP A 61 -14.99 19.54 13.61
C ASP A 61 -14.71 18.54 12.47
N GLN A 62 -13.81 18.89 11.55
CA GLN A 62 -13.47 18.04 10.42
C GLN A 62 -12.27 17.15 10.75
N HIS A 63 -12.34 15.89 10.32
CA HIS A 63 -11.28 14.91 10.50
C HIS A 63 -10.68 14.53 9.14
N ALA A 64 -9.36 14.43 9.06
CA ALA A 64 -8.68 13.88 7.90
C ALA A 64 -8.91 12.37 7.84
N VAL A 65 -9.23 11.83 6.67
CA VAL A 65 -9.56 10.41 6.49
C VAL A 65 -8.80 9.83 5.30
N LEU A 66 -8.22 8.65 5.49
CA LEU A 66 -7.71 7.79 4.42
C LEU A 66 -8.60 6.55 4.35
N GLU A 67 -9.19 6.29 3.20
CA GLU A 67 -9.94 5.07 2.92
C GLU A 67 -9.17 4.19 1.93
N LEU A 68 -9.05 2.90 2.22
CA LEU A 68 -8.41 1.91 1.37
C LEU A 68 -9.45 0.84 1.00
N TYR A 69 -9.69 0.67 -0.30
CA TYR A 69 -10.87 -0.04 -0.79
C TYR A 69 -10.57 -1.42 -1.34
N ARG A 70 -9.59 -1.54 -2.24
CA ARG A 70 -9.31 -2.77 -2.98
C ARG A 70 -7.89 -2.79 -3.55
N LEU A 71 -7.51 -3.90 -4.18
CA LEU A 71 -6.31 -3.92 -5.02
C LEU A 71 -6.58 -3.30 -6.40
N THR A 72 -5.51 -2.89 -7.07
CA THR A 72 -5.53 -2.65 -8.52
C THR A 72 -5.81 -3.97 -9.26
N ASP A 73 -6.27 -3.90 -10.51
CA ASP A 73 -6.62 -5.09 -11.30
C ASP A 73 -5.44 -6.06 -11.46
N ASN A 74 -4.24 -5.51 -11.66
CA ASN A 74 -2.98 -6.26 -11.70
C ASN A 74 -2.47 -6.74 -10.32
N GLY A 75 -3.17 -6.42 -9.23
CA GLY A 75 -2.83 -6.83 -7.87
C GLY A 75 -1.58 -6.17 -7.27
N GLN A 76 -0.93 -5.25 -7.99
CA GLN A 76 0.36 -4.68 -7.59
C GLN A 76 0.26 -3.48 -6.64
N GLY A 77 -0.94 -2.92 -6.47
CA GLY A 77 -1.20 -1.78 -5.60
C GLY A 77 -2.53 -1.86 -4.88
N VAL A 78 -2.72 -0.94 -3.92
CA VAL A 78 -3.96 -0.72 -3.18
C VAL A 78 -4.52 0.63 -3.61
N VAL A 79 -5.80 0.63 -3.99
CA VAL A 79 -6.55 1.81 -4.40
C VAL A 79 -7.30 2.36 -3.19
N GLY A 80 -7.30 3.68 -3.06
CA GLY A 80 -7.96 4.37 -1.97
C GLY A 80 -8.16 5.85 -2.24
N GLU A 81 -8.54 6.56 -1.19
CA GLU A 81 -8.83 7.98 -1.22
C GLU A 81 -8.37 8.66 0.06
N LEU A 82 -7.74 9.82 -0.06
CA LEU A 82 -7.33 10.67 1.05
C LEU A 82 -8.11 11.97 1.00
N SER A 83 -8.84 12.25 2.07
CA SER A 83 -9.54 13.51 2.29
C SER A 83 -8.85 14.29 3.40
N LEU A 84 -8.36 15.49 3.04
CA LEU A 84 -7.92 16.52 3.97
C LEU A 84 -8.91 17.69 3.85
N PRO A 85 -9.98 17.72 4.67
CA PRO A 85 -11.05 18.69 4.53
C PRO A 85 -10.54 20.13 4.50
N GLY A 86 -11.12 20.94 3.61
CA GLY A 86 -10.70 22.32 3.37
C GLY A 86 -9.39 22.46 2.58
N VAL A 87 -8.68 21.37 2.28
CA VAL A 87 -7.39 21.41 1.58
C VAL A 87 -7.42 20.59 0.28
N PHE A 88 -7.75 19.31 0.32
CA PHE A 88 -7.95 18.51 -0.91
C PHE A 88 -8.74 17.24 -0.66
N GLN A 89 -9.25 16.68 -1.75
CA GLN A 89 -9.74 15.31 -1.85
C GLN A 89 -9.01 14.65 -3.03
N ALA A 90 -8.42 13.47 -2.79
CA ALA A 90 -7.50 12.85 -3.73
C ALA A 90 -7.64 11.33 -3.77
N ALA A 91 -7.58 10.77 -4.97
CA ALA A 91 -7.31 9.35 -5.15
C ALA A 91 -5.89 9.02 -4.70
N VAL A 92 -5.70 7.82 -4.16
CA VAL A 92 -4.43 7.32 -3.65
C VAL A 92 -4.14 5.93 -4.19
N ILE A 93 -2.88 5.73 -4.60
CA ILE A 93 -2.34 4.41 -4.94
C ILE A 93 -1.19 4.11 -3.99
N LEU A 94 -1.28 2.97 -3.32
CA LEU A 94 -0.20 2.42 -2.51
C LEU A 94 0.44 1.23 -3.23
N ALA A 95 1.77 1.14 -3.26
CA ALA A 95 2.45 -0.01 -3.86
C ALA A 95 3.63 -0.49 -3.00
N ALA A 96 3.95 -1.78 -3.07
CA ALA A 96 5.04 -2.37 -2.29
C ALA A 96 6.43 -1.78 -2.63
N SER A 97 6.60 -1.30 -3.86
CA SER A 97 7.87 -0.79 -4.37
C SER A 97 7.66 0.43 -5.27
N ARG A 98 8.73 1.21 -5.49
CA ARG A 98 8.67 2.31 -6.47
C ARG A 98 8.47 1.80 -7.89
N LYS A 99 9.04 0.64 -8.22
CA LYS A 99 8.91 0.01 -9.55
C LYS A 99 7.45 -0.37 -9.83
N SER A 100 6.79 -1.02 -8.88
CA SER A 100 5.37 -1.38 -9.01
C SER A 100 4.47 -0.14 -9.04
N LEU A 101 4.77 0.88 -8.23
CA LEU A 101 4.06 2.17 -8.31
C LEU A 101 4.16 2.79 -9.71
N GLN A 102 5.37 2.86 -10.27
CA GLN A 102 5.60 3.39 -11.62
C GLN A 102 4.88 2.56 -12.71
N GLY A 103 4.88 1.23 -12.57
CA GLY A 103 4.14 0.35 -13.48
C GLY A 103 2.65 0.67 -13.50
N ILE A 104 2.02 0.73 -12.32
CA ILE A 104 0.59 1.09 -12.19
C ILE A 104 0.32 2.49 -12.77
N LEU A 105 1.14 3.48 -12.46
CA LEU A 105 0.92 4.85 -12.96
C LEU A 105 1.07 4.95 -14.48
N SER A 106 1.93 4.15 -15.09
CA SER A 106 2.09 4.11 -16.56
C SER A 106 0.86 3.55 -17.28
N GLU A 107 0.09 2.68 -16.61
CA GLU A 107 -1.18 2.16 -17.13
C GLU A 107 -2.31 3.20 -17.03
N LEU A 108 -2.29 4.02 -15.98
CA LEU A 108 -3.34 5.02 -15.68
C LEU A 108 -3.16 6.34 -16.41
N GLU A 109 -1.91 6.71 -16.71
CA GLU A 109 -1.56 7.87 -17.50
C GLU A 109 -1.10 7.40 -18.88
N PRO A 110 -2.03 7.11 -19.82
CA PRO A 110 -1.62 6.74 -21.15
C PRO A 110 -0.80 7.88 -21.74
N VAL A 111 0.46 7.56 -22.08
CA VAL A 111 1.40 8.45 -22.75
C VAL A 111 0.67 9.06 -23.95
N LYS A 112 0.35 10.36 -23.89
CA LYS A 112 0.10 11.12 -25.12
C LYS A 112 1.39 10.98 -25.94
N PRO A 113 1.36 10.43 -27.16
CA PRO A 113 2.55 10.39 -27.98
C PRO A 113 2.94 11.84 -28.25
N THR A 114 4.01 12.29 -27.60
CA THR A 114 4.73 13.47 -28.07
C THR A 114 5.40 13.04 -29.37
N GLU A 115 4.78 13.43 -30.49
CA GLU A 115 5.52 13.58 -31.74
C GLU A 115 6.74 14.48 -31.46
N GLU A 116 7.85 14.15 -32.12
CA GLU A 116 9.16 14.84 -32.09
C GLU A 116 10.16 14.41 -31.00
N ASP A 117 10.95 13.38 -31.32
CA ASP A 117 12.39 13.61 -31.56
C ASP A 117 12.99 12.48 -32.42
N GLU A 118 12.83 12.61 -33.74
CA GLU A 118 13.75 12.01 -34.68
C GLU A 118 15.10 12.73 -34.55
N LYS A 119 16.10 12.10 -33.94
CA LYS A 119 17.49 12.30 -34.37
C LYS A 119 18.35 11.07 -34.19
N ALA A 120 18.61 10.47 -35.34
CA ALA A 120 19.73 9.60 -35.60
C ALA A 120 21.06 10.23 -35.17
N THR A 121 21.90 9.45 -34.49
CA THR A 121 23.34 9.47 -34.75
C THR A 121 23.85 8.03 -34.73
N GLU A 122 24.17 7.55 -35.94
CA GLU A 122 25.11 6.47 -36.17
C GLU A 122 26.41 6.69 -35.39
N SER A 123 26.93 5.63 -34.79
CA SER A 123 28.38 5.38 -34.77
C SER A 123 28.64 3.89 -34.65
N THR A 124 28.85 3.33 -35.83
CA THR A 124 29.41 2.04 -36.20
C THR A 124 30.66 1.68 -35.40
N ASN A 125 30.78 0.43 -34.97
CA ASN A 125 31.98 -0.37 -35.24
C ASN A 125 31.71 -1.88 -35.13
N ASN A 126 31.77 -2.51 -36.29
CA ASN A 126 31.76 -3.95 -36.56
C ASN A 126 32.95 -4.67 -35.91
N THR A 127 32.80 -5.97 -35.63
CA THR A 127 33.58 -7.05 -36.29
C THR A 127 33.02 -8.43 -35.89
N ASP A 128 32.65 -9.20 -36.92
CA ASP A 128 32.57 -10.66 -37.11
C ASP A 128 32.60 -11.58 -35.87
N GLY A 129 31.75 -12.60 -35.73
CA GLY A 129 31.07 -13.42 -36.72
C GLY A 129 31.36 -14.90 -36.40
N ILE A 130 30.33 -15.74 -36.26
CA ILE A 130 30.33 -17.19 -36.59
C ILE A 130 28.92 -17.73 -36.39
N ALA A 131 28.44 -18.38 -37.45
CA ALA A 131 27.16 -19.05 -37.58
C ALA A 131 27.12 -20.38 -36.80
N GLY A 132 25.91 -20.76 -36.39
CA GLY A 132 25.58 -22.09 -35.88
C GLY A 132 24.07 -22.21 -35.67
N SER A 133 23.34 -22.49 -36.74
CA SER A 133 21.97 -23.02 -36.71
C SER A 133 21.89 -24.26 -35.82
N GLU A 134 20.82 -24.44 -35.03
CA GLU A 134 19.95 -25.64 -35.04
C GLU A 134 18.55 -25.24 -34.48
N GLN A 135 17.51 -25.75 -35.15
CA GLN A 135 16.10 -25.67 -34.79
C GLN A 135 15.76 -26.62 -33.64
N ASP A 136 14.71 -26.31 -32.87
CA ASP A 136 13.68 -27.23 -32.33
C ASP A 136 12.76 -26.35 -31.44
N GLU A 137 11.55 -25.97 -31.86
CA GLU A 137 10.30 -26.74 -31.74
C GLU A 137 10.06 -27.32 -30.34
N ASP A 138 9.55 -26.48 -29.43
CA ASP A 138 8.35 -26.76 -28.62
C ASP A 138 7.94 -25.47 -27.91
N SER A 139 7.01 -24.74 -28.52
CA SER A 139 6.34 -23.60 -27.88
C SER A 139 5.17 -24.15 -27.07
N ASP A 140 5.49 -24.82 -25.96
CA ASP A 140 4.54 -24.93 -24.87
C ASP A 140 4.34 -23.51 -24.33
N GLU A 141 3.26 -22.87 -24.77
CA GLU A 141 2.64 -21.77 -24.01
C GLU A 141 2.18 -22.37 -22.68
N GLU A 142 3.14 -22.60 -21.77
CA GLU A 142 2.85 -22.66 -20.36
C GLU A 142 2.18 -21.33 -20.03
N GLU A 143 0.86 -21.35 -19.80
CA GLU A 143 0.17 -20.29 -19.07
C GLU A 143 1.01 -20.05 -17.82
N GLU A 144 1.86 -19.01 -17.84
CA GLU A 144 2.55 -18.56 -16.64
C GLU A 144 1.43 -18.36 -15.61
N PRO A 145 1.42 -19.13 -14.50
CA PRO A 145 0.35 -19.02 -13.53
C PRO A 145 0.31 -17.57 -13.10
N GLU A 146 -0.87 -16.92 -13.24
CA GLU A 146 -1.04 -15.51 -12.84
C GLU A 146 -0.29 -15.32 -11.52
N PRO A 147 0.78 -14.49 -11.50
CA PRO A 147 1.62 -14.38 -10.33
C PRO A 147 0.72 -14.03 -9.17
N ASP A 148 0.72 -14.86 -8.13
CA ASP A 148 -0.22 -14.72 -7.02
C ASP A 148 -0.15 -13.28 -6.54
N ARG A 149 -1.25 -12.54 -6.70
CA ARG A 149 -1.34 -11.09 -6.48
C ARG A 149 -0.82 -10.72 -5.07
N PHE A 150 -0.82 -11.69 -4.15
CA PHE A 150 -0.31 -11.57 -2.78
C PHE A 150 1.21 -11.72 -2.63
N GLU A 151 1.93 -12.39 -3.54
CA GLU A 151 3.40 -12.54 -3.48
C GLU A 151 4.13 -11.20 -3.57
N THR A 152 3.54 -10.23 -4.29
CA THR A 152 4.09 -8.86 -4.41
C THR A 152 4.35 -8.22 -3.04
N PHE A 153 3.56 -8.60 -2.02
CA PHE A 153 3.68 -8.08 -0.66
C PHE A 153 4.33 -9.05 0.32
N GLU A 154 4.75 -10.25 -0.09
CA GLU A 154 5.27 -11.26 0.83
C GLU A 154 6.57 -10.81 1.52
N LYS A 155 7.41 -10.05 0.81
CA LYS A 155 8.64 -9.44 1.37
C LYS A 155 8.37 -8.47 2.53
N ASN A 156 7.14 -7.95 2.65
CA ASN A 156 6.71 -7.11 3.77
C ASN A 156 6.29 -7.93 5.00
N SER A 157 6.19 -9.26 4.95
CA SER A 157 5.80 -10.09 6.09
C SER A 157 6.83 -10.17 7.22
N PHE A 158 8.11 -9.91 6.92
CA PHE A 158 9.23 -10.02 7.86
C PHE A 158 9.72 -8.68 8.44
N ARG A 159 9.10 -7.57 8.03
CA ARG A 159 9.41 -6.20 8.44
C ARG A 159 8.11 -5.44 8.67
N GLU A 160 8.18 -4.21 9.15
CA GLU A 160 7.03 -3.30 9.12
C GLU A 160 6.62 -3.07 7.66
N PRO A 161 5.38 -3.41 7.24
CA PRO A 161 4.96 -3.27 5.85
C PRO A 161 5.04 -1.82 5.38
N LYS A 162 5.91 -1.56 4.39
CA LYS A 162 6.08 -0.24 3.77
C LYS A 162 5.47 -0.20 2.38
N PHE A 163 4.78 0.89 2.10
CA PHE A 163 4.13 1.19 0.85
C PHE A 163 4.59 2.56 0.35
N TRP A 164 4.92 2.65 -0.93
CA TRP A 164 5.05 3.92 -1.63
C TRP A 164 3.65 4.44 -1.94
N LEU A 165 3.47 5.74 -1.81
CA LEU A 165 2.20 6.42 -2.02
C LEU A 165 2.36 7.41 -3.15
N GLN A 166 1.43 7.38 -4.11
CA GLN A 166 1.14 8.51 -5.00
C GLN A 166 -0.31 8.92 -4.75
N TRP A 167 -0.57 10.22 -4.72
CA TRP A 167 -1.93 10.75 -4.73
C TRP A 167 -2.12 11.70 -5.91
N ASN A 168 -3.36 11.80 -6.36
CA ASN A 168 -3.80 12.73 -7.39
C ASN A 168 -5.19 13.23 -7.03
N GLY A 169 -5.38 14.54 -7.01
CA GLY A 169 -6.65 15.12 -6.59
C GLY A 169 -6.75 16.62 -6.86
N ILE A 170 -7.84 17.19 -6.38
CA ILE A 170 -8.16 18.61 -6.57
C ILE A 170 -7.92 19.34 -5.26
N LEU A 171 -7.15 20.42 -5.32
CA LEU A 171 -6.98 21.33 -4.19
C LEU A 171 -8.23 22.20 -4.04
N SER A 172 -8.69 22.35 -2.80
CA SER A 172 -9.72 23.31 -2.44
C SER A 172 -9.21 24.73 -2.73
N PRO A 173 -9.98 25.55 -3.46
CA PRO A 173 -9.52 26.88 -3.84
C PRO A 173 -9.44 27.80 -2.61
N THR A 174 -8.28 28.42 -2.40
CA THR A 174 -8.16 29.61 -1.56
C THR A 174 -8.79 30.80 -2.30
N SER A 175 -9.49 31.69 -1.59
CA SER A 175 -10.46 32.63 -2.18
C SER A 175 -9.97 33.31 -3.48
N GLY A 176 -10.62 33.00 -4.60
CA GLY A 176 -10.39 33.65 -5.90
C GLY A 176 -9.56 32.85 -6.91
N GLU A 177 -8.99 31.70 -6.54
CA GLU A 177 -8.25 30.83 -7.47
C GLU A 177 -9.14 29.70 -8.02
N PRO A 178 -8.94 29.27 -9.27
CA PRO A 178 -9.62 28.12 -9.82
C PRO A 178 -9.15 26.83 -9.15
N GLU A 179 -10.02 25.81 -9.14
CA GLU A 179 -9.67 24.45 -8.72
C GLU A 179 -8.44 23.96 -9.49
N LYS A 180 -7.43 23.48 -8.76
CA LYS A 180 -6.15 23.04 -9.31
C LYS A 180 -5.97 21.55 -9.06
N ALA A 181 -5.84 20.79 -10.15
CA ALA A 181 -5.41 19.40 -10.08
C ALA A 181 -3.93 19.35 -9.66
N GLU A 182 -3.64 18.55 -8.65
CA GLU A 182 -2.32 18.40 -8.04
C GLU A 182 -2.04 16.92 -7.79
N SER A 183 -0.77 16.56 -7.77
CA SER A 183 -0.34 15.23 -7.40
C SER A 183 0.86 15.30 -6.47
N GLY A 184 1.10 14.22 -5.74
CA GLY A 184 2.24 14.15 -4.85
C GLY A 184 2.61 12.75 -4.42
N LEU A 185 3.84 12.64 -3.94
CA LEU A 185 4.45 11.40 -3.49
C LEU A 185 4.46 11.31 -1.97
N GLY A 186 4.60 10.08 -1.48
CA GLY A 186 4.77 9.80 -0.07
C GLY A 186 5.12 8.35 0.18
N TYR A 187 4.99 7.95 1.44
CA TYR A 187 5.00 6.55 1.82
C TYR A 187 4.15 6.33 3.07
N ILE A 188 3.71 5.09 3.26
CA ILE A 188 3.02 4.63 4.47
C ILE A 188 3.76 3.39 5.00
N ILE A 189 3.91 3.31 6.31
CA ILE A 189 4.49 2.18 7.03
C ILE A 189 3.50 1.76 8.10
N PHE A 190 3.11 0.49 8.08
CA PHE A 190 2.34 -0.13 9.14
C PHE A 190 3.32 -0.73 10.16
N PRO A 191 3.30 -0.32 11.44
CA PRO A 191 4.20 -0.89 12.46
C PRO A 191 3.92 -2.37 12.80
N SER A 192 2.81 -2.91 12.29
CA SER A 192 2.34 -4.26 12.56
C SER A 192 1.54 -4.78 11.37
N ASN A 193 1.58 -6.10 11.18
CA ASN A 193 0.89 -6.78 10.08
C ASN A 193 -0.65 -6.80 10.24
N ASP A 194 -1.19 -6.29 11.34
CA ASP A 194 -2.62 -6.06 11.52
C ASP A 194 -3.11 -4.72 10.96
N CYS A 195 -2.19 -3.86 10.48
CA CYS A 195 -2.48 -2.58 9.83
C CYS A 195 -3.41 -1.66 10.62
N LYS A 196 -3.43 -1.73 11.95
CA LYS A 196 -4.32 -0.89 12.77
C LYS A 196 -3.88 0.57 12.86
N LYS A 197 -2.61 0.83 12.63
CA LYS A 197 -2.01 2.16 12.69
C LYS A 197 -0.98 2.28 11.59
N PHE A 198 -0.73 3.50 11.14
CA PHE A 198 0.34 3.76 10.20
C PHE A 198 1.07 5.07 10.50
N LYS A 199 2.29 5.17 9.97
CA LYS A 199 3.07 6.40 9.88
C LYS A 199 3.55 6.57 8.45
N GLY A 200 3.73 7.79 8.01
CA GLY A 200 4.04 8.07 6.62
C GLY A 200 4.43 9.52 6.39
N THR A 201 4.64 9.84 5.13
CA THR A 201 4.84 11.21 4.68
C THR A 201 3.98 11.52 3.47
N LEU A 202 3.75 12.80 3.25
CA LEU A 202 3.03 13.35 2.11
C LEU A 202 3.74 14.58 1.58
N ASN A 203 3.83 14.69 0.26
CA ASN A 203 4.31 15.87 -0.46
C ASN A 203 3.15 16.54 -1.20
N CYS A 204 3.20 17.87 -1.31
CA CYS A 204 2.31 18.68 -2.12
C CYS A 204 3.05 19.94 -2.55
N ALA A 205 3.28 20.16 -3.84
CA ALA A 205 4.10 21.27 -4.30
C ALA A 205 3.39 22.61 -4.10
N SER A 206 2.09 22.68 -4.44
CA SER A 206 1.27 23.89 -4.26
C SER A 206 1.11 24.33 -2.79
N LEU A 207 1.22 23.41 -1.84
CA LEU A 207 1.18 23.74 -0.40
C LEU A 207 2.58 23.85 0.23
N GLU A 208 3.64 23.76 -0.59
CA GLU A 208 5.04 23.72 -0.13
C GLU A 208 5.33 22.60 0.89
N TRP A 209 4.57 21.52 0.83
CA TRP A 209 4.74 20.36 1.70
C TRP A 209 5.82 19.45 1.15
N LYS A 210 6.90 19.31 1.93
CA LYS A 210 7.99 18.37 1.69
C LYS A 210 8.16 17.43 2.88
N ASP A 211 7.95 16.14 2.63
CA ASP A 211 8.02 15.05 3.59
C ASP A 211 7.21 15.32 4.87
N VAL A 212 6.03 15.92 4.72
CA VAL A 212 5.16 16.25 5.85
C VAL A 212 4.66 14.98 6.50
N ALA A 213 4.77 14.91 7.82
CA ALA A 213 4.34 13.74 8.59
C ALA A 213 2.83 13.50 8.45
N LEU A 214 2.49 12.27 8.09
CA LEU A 214 1.14 11.74 8.07
C LEU A 214 1.09 10.51 8.96
N SER A 215 0.08 10.40 9.81
CA SER A 215 -0.15 9.18 10.60
C SER A 215 -1.63 8.90 10.70
N GLY A 216 -2.00 7.67 11.01
CA GLY A 216 -3.41 7.35 11.17
C GLY A 216 -3.65 6.10 11.98
N HIS A 217 -4.90 5.93 12.38
CA HIS A 217 -5.38 4.75 13.05
C HIS A 217 -6.68 4.28 12.40
N LYS A 218 -6.82 2.97 12.27
CA LYS A 218 -7.98 2.35 11.65
C LYS A 218 -9.18 2.52 12.56
N ILE A 219 -10.24 3.13 12.03
CA ILE A 219 -11.51 3.33 12.73
C ILE A 219 -12.53 2.26 12.33
N ALA A 220 -12.48 1.77 11.09
CA ALA A 220 -13.35 0.71 10.61
C ALA A 220 -12.60 -0.21 9.64
N PRO A 221 -12.53 -1.53 9.88
CA PRO A 221 -12.12 -2.47 8.83
C PRO A 221 -13.22 -2.54 7.77
N ARG A 222 -12.82 -2.70 6.51
CA ARG A 222 -13.75 -2.97 5.41
C ARG A 222 -13.29 -4.21 4.66
N SER A 223 -14.26 -4.93 4.08
CA SER A 223 -13.98 -5.87 2.99
C SER A 223 -13.62 -5.09 1.73
N GLU A 224 -13.03 -5.80 0.77
CA GLU A 224 -12.81 -5.29 -0.57
C GLU A 224 -14.10 -4.70 -1.15
N SER A 225 -14.01 -3.53 -1.80
CA SER A 225 -15.16 -2.83 -2.36
C SER A 225 -14.83 -2.15 -3.69
N ASP A 226 -15.72 -2.28 -4.66
CA ASP A 226 -15.61 -1.68 -5.99
C ASP A 226 -16.09 -0.23 -6.04
N ILE A 227 -15.76 0.55 -5.01
CA ILE A 227 -16.05 1.98 -4.99
C ILE A 227 -15.27 2.62 -6.15
N PRO A 228 -15.93 3.36 -7.06
CA PRO A 228 -15.25 3.99 -8.17
C PRO A 228 -14.33 5.10 -7.64
N VAL A 229 -13.05 5.02 -7.99
CA VAL A 229 -12.05 6.04 -7.66
C VAL A 229 -11.54 6.63 -8.97
N ALA A 230 -11.60 7.96 -9.09
CA ALA A 230 -11.18 8.68 -10.28
C ALA A 230 -9.77 9.24 -10.10
N TRP A 231 -8.89 8.98 -11.06
CA TRP A 231 -7.50 9.44 -11.08
C TRP A 231 -7.26 10.50 -12.14
N GLY A 232 -6.53 11.53 -11.75
CA GLY A 232 -6.19 12.62 -12.64
C GLY A 232 -7.37 13.55 -12.93
N PRO A 233 -7.09 14.66 -13.62
CA PRO A 233 -8.13 15.61 -14.05
C PRO A 233 -9.11 14.99 -15.05
N ASP A 234 -8.67 13.99 -15.80
CA ASP A 234 -9.49 13.27 -16.78
C ASP A 234 -10.41 12.22 -16.14
N GLY A 235 -10.27 11.98 -14.83
CA GLY A 235 -11.14 11.11 -14.05
C GLY A 235 -11.06 9.63 -14.43
N VAL A 236 -9.87 9.16 -14.78
CA VAL A 236 -9.62 7.76 -15.16
C VAL A 236 -10.01 6.85 -14.00
N SER A 237 -10.89 5.88 -14.23
CA SER A 237 -11.26 4.92 -13.19
C SER A 237 -10.05 4.06 -12.84
N VAL A 238 -9.71 4.01 -11.55
CA VAL A 238 -8.67 3.15 -10.96
C VAL A 238 -9.32 2.13 -10.09
#